data_AF-A0A177M863-F1
#
_entry.id   AF-A0A177M863-F1
#
_cell.length_a   1.000
_cell.length_b   1.000
_cell.length_c   1.000
_cell.angle_alpha   90.00
_cell.angle_beta   90.00
_cell.angle_gamma   90.00
#
_symmetry.space_group_name_H-M   'P 1'
#
loop_
_entity.id
_entity.type
_entity.pdbx_description
1 polymer ?
#
loop_
_entity_poly.entity_id
_entity_poly.type
_entity_poly.pdbx_seq_one_letter_code
_entity_poly.pdbx_strand_id
1 'polypeptide(L)'
;MTIERVKSILSPPSRPTDVPKNDDWQEIEARMGTLLPSDYKEFVNNYGTGRIANFLWIFNPFSRNENLNLETQLDRQRDVFADLESFGEVLPYKLFPKDGGIFPFAMTDNGDVLFWRTCGNPDQWSLVVNDARSPEWQEFALPFGEFLFELLSGRLVCVVFPRSFPGESLKFDTL
;
A
#
# COMPACT_ATOMS: atom_id res chain seq x y z
N MET A 1 14.52 12.86 -1.28
CA MET A 1 13.55 11.97 -0.60
C MET A 1 12.62 11.42 -1.67
N THR A 2 12.26 10.14 -1.62
CA THR A 2 11.47 9.46 -2.68
C THR A 2 10.10 10.09 -2.89
N ILE A 3 9.46 10.59 -1.83
CA ILE A 3 8.15 11.27 -1.92
C ILE A 3 8.21 12.59 -2.69
N GLU A 4 9.32 13.33 -2.64
CA GLU A 4 9.50 14.53 -3.48
C GLU A 4 9.47 14.20 -4.98
N ARG A 5 9.96 13.01 -5.37
CA ARG A 5 9.84 12.53 -6.75
C ARG A 5 8.38 12.21 -7.08
N VAL A 6 7.65 11.57 -6.17
CA VAL A 6 6.21 11.31 -6.36
C VAL A 6 5.44 12.63 -6.53
N LYS A 7 5.70 13.63 -5.68
CA LYS A 7 5.08 14.96 -5.75
C LYS A 7 5.33 15.69 -7.08
N SER A 8 6.45 15.38 -7.76
CA SER A 8 6.78 15.98 -9.05
C SER A 8 5.90 15.49 -10.21
N ILE A 9 5.25 14.33 -10.07
CA ILE A 9 4.38 13.74 -11.09
C ILE A 9 2.91 13.66 -10.64
N LEU A 10 2.67 13.50 -9.34
CA LEU A 10 1.36 13.44 -8.72
C LEU A 10 1.26 14.63 -7.77
N SER A 11 0.46 15.65 -8.08
CA SER A 11 0.31 16.78 -7.18
C SER A 11 -0.51 16.39 -5.94
N PRO A 12 -0.10 16.76 -4.71
CA PRO A 12 -0.93 16.60 -3.52
C PRO A 12 -2.26 17.36 -3.66
N PRO A 13 -3.35 16.88 -3.04
CA PRO A 13 -4.61 17.60 -3.01
C PRO A 13 -4.48 18.90 -2.21
N SER A 14 -5.26 19.92 -2.56
CA SER A 14 -5.26 21.20 -1.84
C SER A 14 -5.83 21.10 -0.42
N ARG A 15 -6.64 20.07 -0.16
CA ARG A 15 -7.28 19.79 1.14
C ARG A 15 -7.26 18.26 1.38
N PRO A 16 -6.14 17.69 1.81
CA PRO A 16 -6.07 16.27 2.15
C PRO A 16 -6.98 15.96 3.36
N THR A 17 -7.57 14.77 3.38
CA THR A 17 -8.44 14.28 4.46
C THR A 17 -7.73 13.21 5.28
N ASP A 18 -8.15 13.03 6.55
CA ASP A 18 -7.57 12.05 7.48
C ASP A 18 -6.02 12.14 7.59
N VAL A 19 -5.49 13.35 7.59
CA VAL A 19 -4.06 13.60 7.81
C VAL A 19 -3.76 13.53 9.32
N PRO A 20 -2.73 12.80 9.74
CA PRO A 20 -2.39 12.67 11.16
C PRO A 20 -1.79 13.94 11.74
N LYS A 21 -1.86 14.02 13.06
CA LYS A 21 -1.07 14.94 13.89
C LYS A 21 0.24 14.25 14.30
N ASN A 22 1.22 15.05 14.71
CA ASN A 22 2.60 14.56 14.90
C ASN A 22 2.75 13.33 15.82
N ASP A 23 1.97 13.24 16.90
CA ASP A 23 2.08 12.13 17.87
C ASP A 23 1.30 10.87 17.45
N ASP A 24 0.40 10.98 16.46
CA ASP A 24 -0.54 9.92 16.09
C ASP A 24 0.17 8.68 15.52
N TRP A 25 1.33 8.86 14.86
CA TRP A 25 2.10 7.75 14.28
C TRP A 25 2.69 6.81 15.33
N GLN A 26 3.13 7.33 16.48
CA GLN A 26 3.70 6.49 17.54
C GLN A 26 2.65 5.54 18.10
N GLU A 27 1.42 6.03 18.28
CA GLU A 27 0.30 5.21 18.73
C GLU A 27 -0.06 4.13 17.71
N ILE A 28 -0.05 4.47 16.43
CA ILE A 28 -0.31 3.53 15.32
C ILE A 28 0.73 2.42 15.28
N GLU A 29 2.02 2.78 15.29
CA GLU A 29 3.12 1.81 15.23
C GLU A 29 3.13 0.90 16.48
N ALA A 30 2.80 1.46 17.65
CA ALA A 30 2.66 0.69 18.89
C ALA A 30 1.51 -0.33 18.82
N ARG A 31 0.35 0.04 18.28
CA ARG A 31 -0.80 -0.87 18.12
C ARG A 31 -0.54 -1.97 17.12
N MET A 32 0.06 -1.63 15.97
CA MET A 32 0.38 -2.61 14.92
C MET A 32 1.58 -3.50 15.27
N GLY A 33 2.38 -3.11 16.27
CA GLY A 33 3.57 -3.85 16.68
C GLY A 33 4.72 -3.77 15.68
N THR A 34 4.73 -2.77 14.80
CA THR A 34 5.80 -2.53 13.83
C THR A 34 5.88 -1.05 13.46
N LEU A 35 7.09 -0.60 13.13
CA LEU A 35 7.29 0.69 12.50
C LEU A 35 6.86 0.64 11.03
N LEU A 36 6.42 1.76 10.49
CA LEU A 36 6.05 1.90 9.08
C LEU A 36 7.13 2.65 8.28
N PRO A 37 7.23 2.41 6.96
CA PRO A 37 8.16 3.13 6.10
C PRO A 37 7.99 4.65 6.23
N SER A 38 9.10 5.37 6.35
CA SER A 38 9.11 6.83 6.52
C SER A 38 8.50 7.57 5.33
N ASP A 39 8.72 7.06 4.11
CA ASP A 39 8.15 7.59 2.88
C ASP A 39 6.64 7.35 2.78
N TYR A 40 6.13 6.22 3.27
CA TYR A 40 4.69 6.00 3.42
C TYR A 40 4.06 7.02 4.37
N LYS A 41 4.68 7.26 5.54
CA LYS A 41 4.20 8.26 6.51
C LYS A 41 4.20 9.66 5.89
N GLU A 42 5.26 10.02 5.16
CA GLU A 42 5.31 11.30 4.44
C GLU A 42 4.22 11.38 3.36
N PHE A 43 3.95 10.30 2.63
CA PHE A 43 2.85 10.26 1.65
C PHE A 43 1.51 10.53 2.34
N VAL A 44 1.16 9.80 3.39
CA VAL A 44 -0.11 10.00 4.12
C VAL A 44 -0.20 11.43 4.66
N ASN A 45 0.90 12.01 5.16
CA ASN A 45 0.93 13.39 5.65
C ASN A 45 0.62 14.44 4.57
N ASN A 46 0.92 14.16 3.29
CA ASN A 46 0.74 15.10 2.19
C ASN A 46 -0.55 14.84 1.40
N TYR A 47 -0.95 13.58 1.24
CA TYR A 47 -2.06 13.15 0.39
C TYR A 47 -3.33 12.81 1.17
N GLY A 48 -3.20 12.31 2.40
CA GLY A 48 -4.33 11.83 3.19
C GLY A 48 -4.99 10.58 2.60
N THR A 49 -6.29 10.43 2.82
CA THR A 49 -7.09 9.34 2.27
C THR A 49 -7.57 9.66 0.85
N GLY A 50 -7.39 8.73 -0.07
CA GLY A 50 -7.88 8.88 -1.44
C GLY A 50 -7.35 7.83 -2.40
N ARG A 51 -7.52 8.13 -3.69
CA ARG A 51 -7.19 7.24 -4.80
C ARG A 51 -6.27 7.92 -5.80
N ILE A 52 -5.33 7.16 -6.34
CA ILE A 52 -4.41 7.57 -7.39
C ILE A 52 -4.92 7.06 -8.74
N ALA A 53 -4.92 7.94 -9.74
CA ALA A 53 -5.19 7.63 -11.15
C ALA A 53 -6.48 6.83 -11.37
N ASN A 54 -7.54 7.15 -10.62
CA ASN A 54 -8.83 6.45 -10.67
C ASN A 54 -8.70 4.91 -10.59
N PHE A 55 -7.73 4.40 -9.83
CA PHE A 55 -7.47 2.95 -9.76
C PHE A 55 -6.87 2.45 -8.45
N LEU A 56 -5.84 3.11 -7.92
CA LEU A 56 -5.05 2.61 -6.78
C LEU A 56 -5.42 3.34 -5.49
N TRP A 57 -5.88 2.62 -4.48
CA TRP A 57 -6.21 3.14 -3.16
C TRP A 57 -5.10 2.82 -2.18
N ILE A 58 -4.54 3.85 -1.53
CA ILE A 58 -3.56 3.66 -0.45
C ILE A 58 -4.31 3.60 0.87
N PHE A 59 -4.07 2.56 1.66
CA PHE A 59 -4.66 2.45 2.98
C PHE A 59 -4.06 3.49 3.91
N ASN A 60 -4.91 4.12 4.71
CA ASN A 60 -4.55 5.16 5.64
C ASN A 60 -5.03 4.74 7.05
N PRO A 61 -4.15 4.55 8.04
CA PRO A 61 -4.55 4.18 9.40
C PRO A 61 -5.47 5.20 10.08
N PHE A 62 -5.46 6.45 9.62
CA PHE A 62 -6.30 7.51 10.17
C PHE A 62 -7.66 7.61 9.47
N SER A 63 -7.90 6.82 8.42
CA SER A 63 -9.18 6.85 7.73
C SER A 63 -10.29 6.27 8.58
N ARG A 64 -11.40 7.00 8.65
CA ARG A 64 -12.65 6.54 9.28
C ARG A 64 -13.39 5.51 8.42
N ASN A 65 -13.02 5.39 7.15
CA ASN A 65 -13.58 4.38 6.25
C ASN A 65 -12.82 3.07 6.45
N GLU A 66 -13.49 2.08 7.05
CA GLU A 66 -12.91 0.75 7.31
C GLU A 66 -12.39 0.04 6.05
N ASN A 67 -12.92 0.36 4.87
CA ASN A 67 -12.43 -0.20 3.61
C ASN A 67 -11.08 0.39 3.17
N LEU A 68 -10.69 1.53 3.73
CA LEU A 68 -9.42 2.21 3.48
C LEU A 68 -8.54 2.29 4.73
N ASN A 69 -9.01 1.80 5.87
CA ASN A 69 -8.26 1.83 7.13
C ASN A 69 -7.18 0.74 7.14
N LEU A 70 -5.91 1.14 7.34
CA LEU A 70 -4.77 0.24 7.30
C LEU A 70 -4.86 -0.91 8.32
N GLU A 71 -5.22 -0.60 9.57
CA GLU A 71 -5.33 -1.60 10.65
C GLU A 71 -6.46 -2.59 10.33
N THR A 72 -7.62 -2.09 9.89
CA THR A 72 -8.75 -2.94 9.52
C THR A 72 -8.44 -3.85 8.32
N GLN A 73 -7.72 -3.33 7.32
CA GLN A 73 -7.33 -4.13 6.16
C GLN A 73 -6.30 -5.19 6.52
N LEU A 74 -5.37 -4.91 7.44
CA LEU A 74 -4.44 -5.92 7.95
C LEU A 74 -5.19 -7.11 8.55
N ASP A 75 -6.17 -6.86 9.42
CA ASP A 75 -6.94 -7.93 10.04
C ASP A 75 -7.77 -8.71 9.00
N ARG A 76 -8.47 -8.00 8.11
CA ARG A 76 -9.26 -8.65 7.03
C ARG A 76 -8.42 -9.54 6.13
N GLN A 77 -7.25 -9.07 5.70
CA GLN A 77 -6.37 -9.87 4.83
C GLN A 77 -5.80 -11.08 5.58
N ARG A 78 -5.50 -10.94 6.87
CA ARG A 78 -5.06 -12.08 7.69
C ARG A 78 -6.14 -13.15 7.80
N ASP A 79 -7.40 -12.75 8.03
CA ASP A 79 -8.52 -13.69 8.10
C ASP A 79 -8.74 -14.40 6.75
N VAL A 80 -8.76 -13.64 5.64
CA VAL A 80 -8.89 -14.20 4.28
C VAL A 80 -7.80 -15.24 4.01
N PHE A 81 -6.53 -14.91 4.26
CA PHE A 81 -5.44 -15.83 3.99
C PHE A 81 -5.41 -17.03 4.95
N ALA A 82 -5.79 -16.85 6.21
CA ALA A 82 -5.90 -17.97 7.15
C ALA A 82 -7.00 -18.96 6.73
N ASP A 83 -8.13 -18.45 6.23
CA ASP A 83 -9.20 -19.28 5.68
C ASP A 83 -8.70 -20.06 4.46
N LEU A 84 -8.01 -19.41 3.51
CA LEU A 84 -7.44 -20.07 2.33
C LEU A 84 -6.45 -21.18 2.72
N GLU A 85 -5.54 -20.91 3.67
CA GLU A 85 -4.63 -21.95 4.21
C GLU A 85 -5.42 -23.11 4.84
N SER A 86 -6.52 -22.82 5.55
CA SER A 86 -7.38 -23.86 6.15
C SER A 86 -8.08 -24.76 5.13
N PHE A 87 -8.34 -24.23 3.93
CA PHE A 87 -8.87 -24.98 2.78
C PHE A 87 -7.78 -25.71 1.98
N GLY A 88 -6.52 -25.62 2.41
CA GLY A 88 -5.38 -26.33 1.82
C GLY A 88 -4.66 -25.56 0.71
N GLU A 89 -4.92 -24.27 0.55
CA GLU A 89 -4.11 -23.44 -0.34
C GLU A 89 -2.71 -23.20 0.24
N VAL A 90 -1.71 -23.18 -0.63
CA VAL A 90 -0.32 -22.91 -0.25
C VAL A 90 0.01 -21.48 -0.62
N LEU A 91 0.13 -20.62 0.37
CA LEU A 91 0.51 -19.22 0.17
C LEU A 91 2.02 -19.09 -0.05
N PRO A 92 2.47 -18.28 -1.02
CA PRO A 92 3.90 -18.08 -1.26
C PRO A 92 4.58 -17.22 -0.19
N TYR A 93 3.80 -16.52 0.64
CA TYR A 93 4.29 -15.62 1.68
C TYR A 93 3.69 -15.93 3.05
N LYS A 94 4.46 -15.65 4.10
CA LYS A 94 3.97 -15.71 5.48
C LYS A 94 3.06 -14.51 5.76
N LEU A 95 2.18 -14.64 6.75
CA LEU A 95 1.37 -13.52 7.24
C LEU A 95 2.08 -12.77 8.37
N PHE A 96 2.00 -11.43 8.36
CA PHE A 96 2.39 -10.60 9.50
C PHE A 96 1.62 -11.06 10.77
N PRO A 97 2.26 -11.14 11.96
CA PRO A 97 3.54 -10.57 12.36
C PRO A 97 4.76 -11.50 12.22
N LYS A 98 4.68 -12.60 11.45
CA LYS A 98 5.87 -13.44 11.22
C LYS A 98 6.94 -12.64 10.44
N ASP A 99 8.21 -12.85 10.75
CA ASP A 99 9.32 -12.21 10.03
C ASP A 99 9.27 -12.51 8.52
N GLY A 100 9.38 -11.43 7.73
CA GLY A 100 9.18 -11.45 6.28
C GLY A 100 7.73 -11.67 5.84
N GLY A 101 6.77 -11.47 6.74
CA GLY A 101 5.34 -11.57 6.46
C GLY A 101 4.81 -10.42 5.61
N ILE A 102 3.68 -10.66 4.93
CA ILE A 102 3.01 -9.63 4.13
C ILE A 102 2.12 -8.75 4.99
N PHE A 103 2.17 -7.44 4.72
CA PHE A 103 1.38 -6.40 5.39
C PHE A 103 0.69 -5.53 4.32
N PRO A 104 -0.64 -5.47 4.24
CA PRO A 104 -1.33 -4.76 3.17
C PRO A 104 -1.20 -3.24 3.32
N PHE A 105 -0.96 -2.53 2.21
CA PHE A 105 -0.88 -1.07 2.21
C PHE A 105 -1.70 -0.40 1.11
N ALA A 106 -2.17 -1.16 0.12
CA ALA A 106 -3.03 -0.63 -0.93
C ALA A 106 -3.89 -1.72 -1.57
N MET A 107 -4.95 -1.30 -2.25
CA MET A 107 -5.75 -2.14 -3.14
C MET A 107 -6.08 -1.41 -4.44
N THR A 108 -6.43 -2.17 -5.47
CA THR A 108 -6.93 -1.62 -6.73
C THR A 108 -8.46 -1.74 -6.82
N ASP A 109 -9.07 -0.96 -7.71
CA ASP A 109 -10.50 -1.11 -8.06
C ASP A 109 -10.85 -2.50 -8.63
N ASN A 110 -9.83 -3.29 -9.01
CA ASN A 110 -9.99 -4.68 -9.47
C ASN A 110 -9.95 -5.72 -8.35
N GLY A 111 -9.67 -5.31 -7.11
CA GLY A 111 -9.53 -6.18 -5.95
C GLY A 111 -8.10 -6.66 -5.69
N ASP A 112 -7.14 -6.30 -6.53
CA ASP A 112 -5.72 -6.67 -6.34
C ASP A 112 -5.20 -5.98 -5.07
N VAL A 113 -4.43 -6.69 -4.26
CA VAL A 113 -3.91 -6.16 -2.99
C VAL A 113 -2.40 -6.06 -3.06
N LEU A 114 -1.88 -4.94 -2.56
CA LEU A 114 -0.46 -4.66 -2.49
C LEU A 114 0.00 -4.74 -1.04
N PHE A 115 1.14 -5.39 -0.83
CA PHE A 115 1.69 -5.66 0.48
C PHE A 115 3.15 -5.24 0.58
N TRP A 116 3.56 -4.76 1.76
CA TRP A 116 4.95 -4.77 2.18
C TRP A 116 5.36 -6.17 2.61
N ARG A 117 6.60 -6.55 2.34
CA ARG A 117 7.25 -7.68 3.01
C ARG A 117 8.05 -7.18 4.20
N THR A 118 7.58 -7.49 5.40
CA THR A 118 8.10 -6.91 6.65
C THR A 118 9.37 -7.62 7.12
N CYS A 119 10.46 -7.47 6.36
CA CYS A 119 11.77 -8.07 6.65
C CYS A 119 12.80 -6.99 6.97
N GLY A 120 13.34 -6.97 8.18
CA GLY A 120 14.36 -5.99 8.59
C GLY A 120 13.82 -4.56 8.63
N ASN A 121 14.61 -3.62 8.08
CA ASN A 121 14.30 -2.18 8.16
C ASN A 121 13.05 -1.81 7.32
N PRO A 122 12.01 -1.19 7.93
CA PRO A 122 10.81 -0.72 7.23
C PRO A 122 11.07 0.15 6.00
N ASP A 123 12.08 1.01 6.05
CA ASP A 123 12.42 1.88 4.91
C ASP A 123 12.97 1.11 3.70
N GLN A 124 13.21 -0.20 3.83
CA GLN A 124 13.79 -1.07 2.81
C GLN A 124 12.89 -2.27 2.50
N TRP A 125 11.67 -2.33 3.05
CA TRP A 125 10.73 -3.41 2.75
C TRP A 125 10.43 -3.45 1.25
N SER A 126 10.54 -4.66 0.67
CA SER A 126 10.08 -4.92 -0.70
C SER A 126 8.55 -4.94 -0.73
N LEU A 127 8.01 -4.86 -1.94
CA LEU A 127 6.58 -4.82 -2.19
C LEU A 127 6.15 -6.03 -2.98
N VAL A 128 4.93 -6.47 -2.75
CA VAL A 128 4.30 -7.56 -3.50
C VAL A 128 2.93 -7.13 -3.95
N VAL A 129 2.55 -7.54 -5.16
CA VAL A 129 1.20 -7.38 -5.70
C VAL A 129 0.59 -8.76 -5.86
N ASN A 130 -0.55 -8.99 -5.21
CA ASN A 130 -1.35 -10.20 -5.38
C ASN A 130 -2.47 -9.93 -6.37
N ASP A 131 -2.52 -10.70 -7.46
CA ASP A 131 -3.63 -10.69 -8.41
C ASP A 131 -4.86 -11.34 -7.76
N ALA A 132 -5.97 -10.61 -7.71
CA ALA A 132 -7.20 -11.14 -7.11
C ALA A 132 -7.90 -12.20 -7.98
N ARG A 133 -7.49 -12.36 -9.24
CA ARG A 133 -8.16 -13.19 -10.25
C ARG A 133 -7.28 -14.33 -10.76
N SER A 134 -6.06 -14.45 -10.25
CA SER A 134 -5.13 -15.51 -10.64
C SER A 134 -4.19 -15.84 -9.47
N PRO A 135 -3.46 -16.96 -9.50
CA PRO A 135 -2.49 -17.29 -8.45
C PRO A 135 -1.19 -16.47 -8.55
N GLU A 136 -1.15 -15.43 -9.38
CA GLU A 136 0.06 -14.64 -9.63
C GLU A 136 0.39 -13.68 -8.49
N TRP A 137 1.68 -13.61 -8.18
CA TRP A 137 2.26 -12.66 -7.25
C TRP A 137 3.47 -12.01 -7.91
N GLN A 138 3.54 -10.68 -7.88
CA GLN A 138 4.68 -9.95 -8.44
C GLN A 138 5.41 -9.19 -7.34
N GLU A 139 6.70 -9.50 -7.14
CA GLU A 139 7.56 -8.83 -6.17
C GLU A 139 8.40 -7.73 -6.81
N PHE A 140 8.56 -6.63 -6.07
CA PHE A 140 9.37 -5.48 -6.42
C PHE A 140 10.34 -5.16 -5.28
N ALA A 141 11.64 -5.27 -5.55
CA ALA A 141 12.71 -4.90 -4.62
C ALA A 141 12.91 -3.37 -4.58
N LEU A 142 11.83 -2.62 -4.34
CA LEU A 142 11.81 -1.17 -4.25
C LEU A 142 11.03 -0.76 -2.99
N PRO A 143 11.48 0.28 -2.27
CA PRO A 143 10.70 0.87 -1.19
C PRO A 143 9.46 1.59 -1.74
N PHE A 144 8.50 1.87 -0.86
CA PHE A 144 7.18 2.42 -1.20
C PHE A 144 7.21 3.61 -2.16
N GLY A 145 7.95 4.67 -1.82
CA GLY A 145 7.98 5.91 -2.60
C GLY A 145 8.64 5.73 -3.97
N GLU A 146 9.68 4.91 -4.05
CA GLU A 146 10.36 4.61 -5.32
C GLU A 146 9.47 3.76 -6.23
N PHE A 147 8.81 2.74 -5.67
CA PHE A 147 7.83 1.94 -6.40
C PHE A 147 6.71 2.81 -6.96
N LEU A 148 6.09 3.66 -6.14
CA LEU A 148 5.05 4.57 -6.62
C LEU A 148 5.56 5.48 -7.73
N PHE A 149 6.76 6.06 -7.59
CA PHE A 149 7.31 6.92 -8.63
C PHE A 149 7.56 6.16 -9.95
N GLU A 150 8.23 5.01 -9.90
CA GLU A 150 8.57 4.25 -11.11
C GLU A 150 7.31 3.68 -11.78
N LEU A 151 6.31 3.29 -10.98
CA LEU A 151 5.00 2.83 -11.46
C LEU A 151 4.22 3.98 -12.13
N LEU A 152 4.07 5.11 -11.46
CA LEU A 152 3.27 6.25 -11.96
C LEU A 152 3.97 7.04 -13.08
N SER A 153 5.28 6.89 -13.25
CA SER A 153 6.02 7.41 -14.40
C SER A 153 6.00 6.47 -15.61
N GLY A 154 5.43 5.26 -15.48
CA GLY A 154 5.38 4.25 -16.52
C GLY A 154 6.71 3.55 -16.80
N ARG A 155 7.73 3.73 -15.94
CA ARG A 155 9.04 3.08 -16.05
C ARG A 155 9.03 1.66 -15.53
N LEU A 156 8.15 1.39 -14.57
CA LEU A 156 7.89 0.07 -14.01
C LEU A 156 6.53 -0.41 -14.49
N VAL A 157 6.51 -1.64 -15.01
CA VAL A 157 5.29 -2.32 -15.44
C VAL A 157 4.94 -3.41 -14.42
N CYS A 158 3.77 -3.30 -13.82
CA CYS A 158 3.17 -4.38 -13.05
C CYS A 158 2.28 -5.22 -13.96
N VAL A 159 2.57 -6.52 -14.09
CA VAL A 159 1.85 -7.42 -15.01
C VAL A 159 0.41 -7.71 -14.54
N VAL A 160 0.14 -7.53 -13.25
CA VAL A 160 -1.19 -7.66 -12.64
C VAL A 160 -2.10 -6.47 -13.05
N PHE A 161 -1.52 -5.30 -13.28
CA PHE A 161 -2.28 -4.10 -13.59
C PHE A 161 -2.68 -4.01 -15.06
N PRO A 162 -3.74 -3.28 -15.40
CA PRO A 162 -4.06 -2.97 -16.78
C PRO A 162 -2.86 -2.32 -17.48
N ARG A 163 -2.57 -2.75 -18.72
CA ARG A 163 -1.47 -2.19 -19.53
C ARG A 163 -1.57 -0.67 -19.75
N SER A 164 -2.78 -0.12 -19.61
CA SER A 164 -3.06 1.30 -19.73
C SER A 164 -2.78 2.10 -18.45
N PHE A 165 -2.52 1.47 -17.30
CA PHE A 165 -2.20 2.17 -16.05
C PHE A 165 -0.79 2.79 -16.13
N PRO A 166 -0.56 4.03 -15.64
CA PRO A 166 -1.45 4.92 -14.88
C PRO A 166 -2.42 5.77 -15.71
N GLY A 167 -2.43 5.61 -17.03
CA GLY A 167 -3.30 6.35 -17.95
C GLY A 167 -2.80 7.76 -18.25
N GLU A 168 -3.60 8.53 -19.00
CA GLU A 168 -3.24 9.89 -19.43
C GLU A 168 -3.49 10.96 -18.35
N SER A 169 -4.33 10.68 -17.35
CA SER A 169 -4.72 11.62 -16.29
C SER A 169 -4.26 11.13 -14.92
N LEU A 170 -2.99 11.36 -14.59
CA LEU A 170 -2.45 11.10 -13.26
C LEU A 170 -2.94 12.17 -12.27
N LYS A 171 -3.83 11.78 -11.36
CA LYS A 171 -4.42 12.65 -10.33
C LYS A 171 -4.62 11.90 -9.02
N PHE A 172 -4.68 12.65 -7.92
CA PHE A 172 -5.11 12.14 -6.62
C PHE A 172 -6.52 12.64 -6.33
N ASP A 173 -7.47 11.73 -6.16
CA ASP A 173 -8.85 12.02 -5.78
C ASP A 173 -8.99 11.79 -4.27
N THR A 174 -9.23 12.86 -3.52
CA THR A 174 -9.51 12.79 -2.08
C THR A 174 -10.90 12.21 -1.82
N LEU A 175 -11.05 11.42 -0.74
CA LEU A 175 -12.34 10.92 -0.26
C LEU A 175 -13.10 11.97 0.58
#